data_AF-A0A8C6S0G6-F1
#
_entry.id   AF-A0A8C6S0G6-F1
#
_cell.length_a   1.000
_cell.length_b   1.000
_cell.length_c   1.000
_cell.angle_alpha   90.00
_cell.angle_beta   90.00
_cell.angle_gamma   90.00
#
_symmetry.space_group_name_H-M   'P 1'
#
loop_
_entity.id
_entity.type
_entity.pdbx_description
1 polymer ?
#
loop_
_entity_poly.entity_id
_entity_poly.type
_entity_poly.pdbx_seq_one_letter_code
_entity_poly.pdbx_strand_id
1 'polypeptide(L)'
;TDYGTVFSSKQAWVVASHLRVEFGGQAGLAATGVRGRCQCHGHAAQCAAQARPPRCRCRHHTTGPGCESCRPSHQDWPWRPATPRHPHPCLPCSCNQHARRCRFNSELFRLSGGHSGGVCERCRHHTAGRHCHYCQPGFWRDPSQPITSPKACRACQCHPIGATGGMCNQTSGQCFCKLGVTGLTCNRCGPGYQQSHSPSMPCQRIPEVTTTLATTPIASRSDPQCQNYCNVSDTSVHMSLQRFCQQDYILRAQVLASEAAGSEWWRLALRVQAVYKQRARPVRRGGQEAWVPHADLACGCLRIRPGTDYLLLGATSAPDPTAPAHLVLDRRSLALPWRLRWSRPLRRLQQQELEGGCQGLRPPPPSQRPQ
;
A
#
# COMPACT_ATOMS: atom_id res chain seq x y z
N THR A 1 74.89 -3.78 49.29
CA THR A 1 73.96 -4.30 48.26
C THR A 1 72.58 -4.31 48.87
N ASP A 2 71.81 -3.21 48.75
CA ASP A 2 70.94 -2.89 47.60
C ASP A 2 69.96 -4.06 47.36
N TYR A 3 68.63 -3.94 47.45
CA TYR A 3 67.79 -2.92 46.82
C TYR A 3 66.53 -2.56 47.63
N GLY A 4 66.23 -1.26 47.65
CA GLY A 4 65.02 -0.69 48.19
C GLY A 4 63.78 -0.89 47.31
N THR A 5 62.66 -1.14 47.98
CA THR A 5 61.32 -1.18 47.42
C THR A 5 60.81 0.24 47.22
N VAL A 6 60.79 0.71 45.96
CA VAL A 6 60.15 1.98 45.58
C VAL A 6 58.63 1.80 45.64
N PHE A 7 58.01 2.25 46.73
CA PHE A 7 56.58 2.51 46.78
C PHE A 7 56.26 3.72 45.90
N SER A 8 55.67 3.45 44.74
CA SER A 8 55.08 4.46 43.86
C SER A 8 53.93 5.17 44.59
N SER A 9 54.20 6.34 45.17
CA SER A 9 53.17 7.22 45.70
C SER A 9 52.16 7.55 44.60
N LYS A 10 50.90 7.14 44.76
CA LYS A 10 49.80 7.67 43.95
C LYS A 10 49.73 9.17 44.22
N GLN A 11 50.28 9.98 43.31
CA GLN A 11 50.10 11.43 43.33
C GLN A 11 48.60 11.74 43.30
N ALA A 12 48.06 12.19 44.43
CA ALA A 12 46.73 12.76 44.49
C ALA A 12 46.77 14.06 43.68
N TRP A 13 46.15 14.06 42.49
CA TRP A 13 46.04 15.25 41.68
C TRP A 13 45.01 16.19 42.32
N VAL A 14 45.43 17.38 42.70
CA VAL A 14 44.54 18.43 43.20
C VAL A 14 44.16 19.35 42.04
N VAL A 15 42.86 19.49 41.78
CA VAL A 15 42.33 20.50 40.85
C VAL A 15 41.93 21.71 41.69
N ALA A 16 42.64 22.82 41.52
CA ALA A 16 42.36 24.07 42.23
C ALA A 16 41.98 25.17 41.23
N SER A 17 40.91 25.93 41.53
CA SER A 17 40.51 27.12 40.78
C SER A 17 41.06 28.41 41.39
N HIS A 18 41.28 28.42 42.71
CA HIS A 18 41.83 29.52 43.48
C HIS A 18 42.76 28.96 44.56
N LEU A 19 43.85 29.67 44.84
CA LEU A 19 44.77 29.37 45.95
C LEU A 19 44.78 30.58 46.89
N ARG A 20 44.46 30.35 48.16
CA ARG A 20 44.55 31.35 49.22
C ARG A 20 45.73 30.99 50.11
N VAL A 21 46.59 31.96 50.38
CA VAL A 21 47.74 31.82 51.28
C VAL A 21 47.53 32.82 52.42
N GLU A 22 47.53 32.34 53.66
CA GLU A 22 47.38 33.16 54.86
C GLU A 22 48.65 33.07 55.71
N PHE A 23 49.12 34.19 56.25
CA PHE A 23 50.31 34.27 57.09
C PHE A 23 49.91 34.65 58.51
N GLY A 24 50.34 33.86 59.50
CA GLY A 24 49.95 34.01 60.92
C GLY A 24 50.99 34.71 61.82
N GLY A 25 52.05 35.31 61.26
CA GLY A 25 53.14 35.90 62.05
C GLY A 25 53.79 37.13 61.40
N GLN A 26 54.83 37.69 62.02
CA GLN A 26 55.54 38.90 61.55
C GLN A 26 56.50 38.65 60.37
N ALA A 27 56.66 37.40 59.92
CA ALA A 27 57.49 37.06 58.77
C ALA A 27 56.75 37.28 57.44
N GLY A 28 57.43 37.88 56.47
CA GLY A 28 56.92 38.12 55.11
C GLY A 28 57.27 37.01 54.10
N LEU A 29 56.61 37.03 52.95
CA LEU A 29 56.85 36.10 51.84
C LEU A 29 57.83 36.73 50.83
N ALA A 30 59.01 36.15 50.66
CA ALA A 30 60.01 36.66 49.71
C ALA A 30 59.65 36.34 48.24
N ALA A 31 59.14 35.14 47.96
CA ALA A 31 58.66 34.74 46.64
C ALA A 31 57.66 33.58 46.76
N THR A 32 56.72 33.51 45.82
CA THR A 32 55.80 32.36 45.67
C THR A 32 55.64 31.99 44.21
N GLY A 33 55.59 30.69 43.94
CA GLY A 33 55.43 30.14 42.60
C GLY A 33 54.57 28.90 42.64
N VAL A 34 53.57 28.83 41.77
CA VAL A 34 52.70 27.65 41.63
C VAL A 34 53.01 27.00 40.29
N ARG A 35 53.53 25.77 40.32
CA ARG A 35 53.73 24.96 39.11
C ARG A 35 52.52 24.06 38.90
N GLY A 36 51.91 24.14 37.73
CA GLY A 36 50.75 23.34 37.39
C GLY A 36 50.59 23.19 35.88
N ARG A 37 49.55 22.45 35.48
CA ARG A 37 49.09 22.35 34.10
C ARG A 37 47.59 22.56 34.05
N CYS A 38 47.06 22.99 32.90
CA CYS A 38 45.62 23.03 32.70
C CYS A 38 45.01 21.63 32.80
N GLN A 39 43.89 21.51 33.51
CA GLN A 39 43.11 20.29 33.61
C GLN A 39 42.26 20.13 32.35
N CYS A 40 42.78 19.38 31.35
CA CYS A 40 42.11 19.16 30.07
C CYS A 40 41.61 17.71 29.86
N HIS A 41 41.60 16.89 30.93
CA HIS A 41 41.24 15.47 30.90
C HIS A 41 41.95 14.64 29.80
N GLY A 42 43.16 15.05 29.41
CA GLY A 42 43.94 14.42 28.34
C GLY A 42 43.42 14.64 26.92
N HIS A 43 42.48 15.57 26.70
CA HIS A 43 41.94 15.92 25.38
C HIS A 43 42.50 17.21 24.79
N ALA A 44 43.51 17.84 25.40
CA ALA A 44 44.20 18.99 24.82
C ALA A 44 45.69 18.95 25.15
N ALA A 45 46.52 19.32 24.16
CA ALA A 45 47.95 19.50 24.34
C ALA A 45 48.33 20.92 24.80
N GLN A 46 47.41 21.88 24.62
CA GLN A 46 47.64 23.31 24.86
C GLN A 46 46.41 23.95 25.50
N CYS A 47 46.62 25.00 26.29
CA CYS A 47 45.56 25.82 26.87
C CYS A 47 45.95 27.30 26.87
N ALA A 48 44.94 28.16 26.77
CA ALA A 48 45.10 29.59 27.03
C ALA A 48 45.02 29.83 28.55
N ALA A 49 46.15 29.60 29.25
CA ALA A 49 46.22 29.69 30.71
C ALA A 49 45.91 31.09 31.26
N GLN A 50 46.14 32.14 30.45
CA GLN A 50 45.89 33.53 30.80
C GLN A 50 44.44 33.98 30.60
N ALA A 51 43.61 33.17 29.90
CA ALA A 51 42.20 33.47 29.74
C ALA A 51 41.48 33.37 31.10
N ARG A 52 40.37 34.11 31.26
CA ARG A 52 39.52 34.07 32.46
C ARG A 52 38.10 33.60 32.10
N PRO A 53 37.72 32.34 32.39
CA PRO A 53 38.55 31.26 32.96
C PRO A 53 39.56 30.69 31.93
N PRO A 54 40.61 29.99 32.38
CA PRO A 54 41.54 29.29 31.50
C PRO A 54 40.79 28.29 30.61
N ARG A 55 41.18 28.20 29.33
CA ARG A 55 40.49 27.33 28.35
C ARG A 55 41.45 26.40 27.62
N CYS A 56 41.14 25.12 27.61
CA CYS A 56 41.84 24.10 26.83
C CYS A 56 41.51 24.21 25.33
N ARG A 57 42.50 23.96 24.48
CA ARG A 57 42.29 23.80 23.02
C ARG A 57 41.87 22.36 22.74
N CYS A 58 40.58 22.08 22.97
CA CYS A 58 40.04 20.71 22.96
C CYS A 58 40.14 19.99 21.59
N ARG A 59 40.62 18.74 21.64
CA ARG A 59 40.66 17.75 20.55
C ARG A 59 39.69 16.61 20.86
N HIS A 60 39.77 15.49 20.13
CA HIS A 60 38.97 14.28 20.40
C HIS A 60 37.44 14.54 20.44
N HIS A 61 36.99 15.56 19.71
CA HIS A 61 35.61 16.02 19.65
C HIS A 61 34.98 16.39 21.02
N THR A 62 35.82 16.80 21.98
CA THR A 62 35.37 17.38 23.25
C THR A 62 35.19 18.90 23.15
N THR A 63 34.55 19.47 24.16
CA THR A 63 34.26 20.90 24.35
C THR A 63 34.16 21.21 25.85
N GLY A 64 34.03 22.49 26.18
CA GLY A 64 34.08 23.00 27.57
C GLY A 64 35.46 23.57 27.91
N PRO A 65 35.57 24.41 28.98
CA PRO A 65 36.84 24.99 29.40
C PRO A 65 37.95 23.97 29.68
N GLY A 66 37.60 22.80 30.21
CA GLY A 66 38.50 21.69 30.53
C GLY A 66 38.36 20.48 29.61
N CYS A 67 37.60 20.57 28.51
CA CYS A 67 37.27 19.44 27.65
C CYS A 67 36.44 18.33 28.33
N GLU A 68 35.62 18.73 29.29
CA GLU A 68 34.80 17.89 30.17
C GLU A 68 33.46 17.45 29.55
N SER A 69 33.22 17.78 28.29
CA SER A 69 31.97 17.46 27.59
C SER A 69 32.23 17.13 26.13
N CYS A 70 31.30 16.41 25.51
CA CYS A 70 31.34 16.14 24.08
C CYS A 70 30.74 17.28 23.27
N ARG A 71 31.25 17.49 22.04
CA ARG A 71 30.63 18.43 21.09
C ARG A 71 29.16 18.06 20.84
N PRO A 72 28.28 19.03 20.53
CA PRO A 72 26.86 18.76 20.33
C PRO A 72 26.51 17.72 19.25
N SER A 73 27.37 17.51 18.25
CA SER A 73 27.17 16.49 17.20
C SER A 73 27.81 15.12 17.53
N HIS A 74 28.49 14.99 18.67
CA HIS A 74 29.31 13.84 19.04
C HIS A 74 28.90 13.24 20.39
N GLN A 75 27.60 13.02 20.58
CA GLN A 75 27.04 12.46 21.82
C GLN A 75 26.51 11.04 21.62
N ASP A 76 27.15 10.24 20.76
CA ASP A 76 26.72 8.86 20.51
C ASP A 76 27.17 7.89 21.61
N TRP A 77 28.23 8.27 22.33
CA TRP A 77 28.84 7.50 23.41
C TRP A 77 29.04 8.41 24.64
N PRO A 78 29.01 7.88 25.87
CA PRO A 78 29.28 8.66 27.07
C PRO A 78 30.71 9.20 27.07
N TRP A 79 30.88 10.46 27.50
CA TRP A 79 32.19 11.09 27.67
C TRP A 79 33.03 10.34 28.70
N ARG A 80 34.34 10.23 28.45
CA ARG A 80 35.34 9.69 29.39
C ARG A 80 36.66 10.45 29.24
N PRO A 81 37.43 10.63 30.34
CA PRO A 81 38.76 11.21 30.24
C PRO A 81 39.68 10.29 29.43
N ALA A 82 40.65 10.88 28.73
CA ALA A 82 41.68 10.11 28.02
C ALA A 82 42.60 9.37 29.00
N THR A 83 43.06 8.19 28.59
CA THR A 83 44.06 7.38 29.30
C THR A 83 45.34 7.30 28.48
N PRO A 84 46.49 6.89 29.07
CA PRO A 84 47.72 6.67 28.32
C PRO A 84 47.57 5.63 27.19
N ARG A 85 46.62 4.69 27.31
CA ARG A 85 46.37 3.63 26.32
C ARG A 85 45.32 4.00 25.29
N HIS A 86 44.36 4.86 25.65
CA HIS A 86 43.21 5.13 24.80
C HIS A 86 42.71 6.58 24.94
N PRO A 87 42.55 7.33 23.84
CA PRO A 87 42.20 8.75 23.87
C PRO A 87 40.73 9.05 24.21
N HIS A 88 39.88 8.02 24.22
CA HIS A 88 38.43 8.09 24.47
C HIS A 88 37.73 9.26 23.75
N PRO A 89 37.81 9.32 22.42
CA PRO A 89 37.19 10.41 21.67
C PRO A 89 35.66 10.32 21.72
N CYS A 90 35.00 11.48 21.71
CA CYS A 90 33.56 11.55 21.57
C CYS A 90 33.15 11.12 20.16
N LEU A 91 32.14 10.24 20.06
CA LEU A 91 31.72 9.66 18.79
C LEU A 91 30.55 10.43 18.15
N PRO A 92 30.59 10.66 16.82
CA PRO A 92 29.54 11.37 16.10
C PRO A 92 28.23 10.58 16.09
N CYS A 93 27.11 11.29 16.21
CA CYS A 93 25.80 10.68 16.03
C CYS A 93 25.50 10.48 14.55
N SER A 94 24.93 9.32 14.19
CA SER A 94 24.40 9.09 12.85
C SER A 94 23.03 9.76 12.70
N CYS A 95 23.00 10.93 12.06
CA CYS A 95 21.78 11.70 11.83
C CYS A 95 21.42 11.89 10.35
N ASN A 96 22.00 11.06 9.48
CA ASN A 96 21.81 11.13 8.02
C ASN A 96 21.97 12.55 7.45
N GLN A 97 22.84 13.38 8.04
CA GLN A 97 23.05 14.79 7.66
C GLN A 97 21.82 15.71 7.82
N HIS A 98 20.81 15.28 8.57
CA HIS A 98 19.60 16.07 8.85
C HIS A 98 19.60 16.75 10.22
N ALA A 99 20.57 16.46 11.08
CA ALA A 99 20.71 17.15 12.36
C ALA A 99 22.16 17.56 12.60
N ARG A 100 22.34 18.74 13.21
CA ARG A 100 23.65 19.25 13.63
C ARG A 100 23.95 18.96 15.10
N ARG A 101 22.96 18.45 15.84
CA ARG A 101 23.03 18.20 17.28
C ARG A 101 22.36 16.87 17.58
N CYS A 102 22.84 16.23 18.63
CA CYS A 102 22.27 15.03 19.20
C CYS A 102 22.50 15.03 20.71
N ARG A 103 21.71 14.22 21.41
CA ARG A 103 21.86 13.95 22.84
C ARG A 103 22.16 12.49 23.07
N PHE A 104 22.91 12.21 24.13
CA PHE A 104 23.12 10.85 24.60
C PHE A 104 21.88 10.33 25.35
N ASN A 105 21.57 9.04 25.16
CA ASN A 105 20.55 8.33 25.91
C ASN A 105 21.16 7.02 26.47
N SER A 106 21.25 6.94 27.80
CA SER A 106 21.86 5.82 28.52
C SER A 106 21.10 4.49 28.33
N GLU A 107 19.78 4.54 28.20
CA GLU A 107 18.98 3.33 28.04
C GLU A 107 19.14 2.75 26.64
N LEU A 108 19.10 3.59 25.60
CA LEU A 108 19.39 3.14 24.22
C LEU A 108 20.81 2.59 24.09
N PHE A 109 21.76 3.21 24.78
CA PHE A 109 23.14 2.74 24.83
C PHE A 109 23.23 1.34 25.42
N ARG A 110 22.59 1.11 26.57
CA ARG A 110 22.52 -0.20 27.23
C ARG A 110 21.85 -1.25 26.33
N LEU A 111 20.71 -0.91 25.73
CA LEU A 111 19.98 -1.79 24.81
C LEU A 111 20.77 -2.12 23.55
N SER A 112 21.65 -1.23 23.10
CA SER A 112 22.56 -1.49 21.97
C SER A 112 23.74 -2.40 22.33
N GLY A 113 23.86 -2.87 23.58
CA GLY A 113 25.03 -3.62 24.03
C GLY A 113 26.28 -2.74 24.20
N GLY A 114 26.10 -1.44 24.46
CA GLY A 114 27.20 -0.49 24.62
C GLY A 114 27.78 0.05 23.31
N HIS A 115 27.04 -0.03 22.21
CA HIS A 115 27.52 0.43 20.89
C HIS A 115 27.14 1.87 20.58
N SER A 116 25.87 2.26 20.76
CA SER A 116 25.36 3.60 20.38
C SER A 116 24.15 4.03 21.21
N GLY A 117 24.25 5.23 21.79
CA GLY A 117 23.19 5.88 22.58
C GLY A 117 22.72 7.22 21.99
N GLY A 118 23.25 7.65 20.85
CA GLY A 118 22.94 8.97 20.28
C GLY A 118 21.50 9.06 19.76
N VAL A 119 20.86 10.19 20.03
CA VAL A 119 19.53 10.56 19.52
C VAL A 119 19.61 11.94 18.89
N CYS A 120 19.31 12.04 17.60
CA CYS A 120 19.37 13.28 16.85
C CYS A 120 18.31 14.27 17.34
N GLU A 121 18.66 15.55 17.35
CA GLU A 121 17.79 16.63 17.78
C GLU A 121 17.40 17.52 16.60
N ARG A 122 16.12 17.91 16.54
CA ARG A 122 15.57 18.84 15.55
C ARG A 122 15.93 18.41 14.12
N CYS A 123 15.53 17.21 13.75
CA CYS A 123 15.68 16.70 12.38
C CYS A 123 15.15 17.71 11.37
N ARG A 124 15.99 18.05 10.39
CA ARG A 124 15.69 18.99 9.30
C ARG A 124 15.24 18.22 8.06
N HIS A 125 14.93 18.94 6.99
CA HIS A 125 14.59 18.35 5.69
C HIS A 125 13.37 17.41 5.77
N HIS A 126 12.42 17.71 6.66
CA HIS A 126 11.20 16.93 6.88
C HIS A 126 11.42 15.46 7.25
N THR A 127 12.58 15.16 7.84
CA THR A 127 12.89 13.84 8.39
C THR A 127 12.53 13.75 9.86
N ALA A 128 12.38 12.52 10.35
CA ALA A 128 11.99 12.18 11.70
C ALA A 128 12.67 10.87 12.15
N GLY A 129 12.53 10.58 13.45
CA GLY A 129 13.11 9.41 14.09
C GLY A 129 14.48 9.65 14.73
N ARG A 130 14.96 8.66 15.48
CA ARG A 130 16.22 8.71 16.25
C ARG A 130 17.42 9.17 15.43
N HIS A 131 17.49 8.69 14.19
CA HIS A 131 18.57 8.95 13.24
C HIS A 131 18.14 9.84 12.08
N CYS A 132 16.96 10.49 12.17
CA CYS A 132 16.36 11.22 11.06
C CYS A 132 16.26 10.36 9.78
N HIS A 133 15.80 9.12 9.92
CA HIS A 133 15.92 8.07 8.89
C HIS A 133 14.60 7.79 8.15
N TYR A 134 13.49 8.39 8.55
CA TYR A 134 12.21 8.34 7.84
C TYR A 134 11.60 9.74 7.73
N CYS A 135 10.55 9.89 6.93
CA CYS A 135 9.90 11.19 6.73
C CYS A 135 8.85 11.47 7.80
N GLN A 136 8.75 12.71 8.24
CA GLN A 136 7.70 13.11 9.17
C GLN A 136 6.30 12.95 8.55
N PRO A 137 5.22 12.85 9.35
CA PRO A 137 3.85 12.78 8.83
C PRO A 137 3.53 13.92 7.85
N GLY A 138 2.83 13.60 6.77
CA GLY A 138 2.58 14.53 5.66
C GLY A 138 3.71 14.59 4.62
N PHE A 139 4.75 13.79 4.77
CA PHE A 139 5.83 13.61 3.81
C PHE A 139 6.06 12.12 3.51
N TRP A 140 6.61 11.82 2.34
CA TRP A 140 6.95 10.48 1.90
C TRP A 140 8.37 10.44 1.32
N ARG A 141 8.97 9.24 1.34
CA ARG A 141 10.35 8.98 0.93
C ARG A 141 10.46 8.95 -0.59
N ASP A 142 11.21 9.89 -1.18
CA ASP A 142 11.47 9.89 -2.63
C ASP A 142 12.59 8.91 -3.00
N PRO A 143 12.30 7.75 -3.61
CA PRO A 143 13.31 6.72 -3.90
C PRO A 143 14.41 7.21 -4.86
N SER A 144 14.21 8.30 -5.61
CA SER A 144 15.23 8.87 -6.50
C SER A 144 16.36 9.61 -5.77
N GLN A 145 16.17 9.92 -4.49
CA GLN A 145 17.14 10.64 -3.67
C GLN A 145 17.76 9.71 -2.62
N PRO A 146 19.05 9.82 -2.28
CA PRO A 146 19.60 9.13 -1.12
C PRO A 146 18.99 9.70 0.18
N ILE A 147 18.94 8.91 1.25
CA ILE A 147 18.34 9.36 2.53
C ILE A 147 19.01 10.63 3.05
N THR A 148 20.32 10.80 2.84
CA THR A 148 21.08 11.96 3.28
C THR A 148 20.76 13.27 2.54
N SER A 149 20.03 13.19 1.42
CA SER A 149 19.69 14.36 0.60
C SER A 149 18.70 15.27 1.34
N PRO A 150 18.86 16.61 1.28
CA PRO A 150 17.83 17.54 1.75
C PRO A 150 16.45 17.38 1.08
N LYS A 151 16.40 16.68 -0.05
CA LYS A 151 15.17 16.39 -0.82
C LYS A 151 14.70 14.95 -0.66
N ALA A 152 15.24 14.18 0.30
CA ALA A 152 14.87 12.78 0.52
C ALA A 152 13.40 12.59 0.89
N CYS A 153 12.77 13.60 1.49
CA CYS A 153 11.37 13.62 1.88
C CYS A 153 10.59 14.65 1.05
N ARG A 154 9.53 14.19 0.38
CA ARG A 154 8.63 15.03 -0.41
C ARG A 154 7.29 15.18 0.28
N ALA A 155 6.73 16.39 0.20
CA ALA A 155 5.41 16.66 0.75
C ALA A 155 4.35 15.81 0.04
N CYS A 156 3.40 15.27 0.81
CA CYS A 156 2.20 14.68 0.28
C CYS A 156 1.37 15.76 -0.42
N GLN A 157 0.99 15.52 -1.67
CA GLN A 157 0.18 16.46 -2.46
C GLN A 157 -1.27 15.99 -2.52
N CYS A 158 -1.83 15.59 -1.38
CA CYS A 158 -3.18 15.02 -1.33
C CYS A 158 -4.24 16.08 -1.65
N HIS A 159 -5.19 15.73 -2.53
CA HIS A 159 -6.27 16.61 -2.93
C HIS A 159 -7.20 16.88 -1.74
N PRO A 160 -7.49 18.15 -1.38
CA PRO A 160 -8.17 18.50 -0.13
C PRO A 160 -9.59 17.93 -0.04
N ILE A 161 -10.27 17.77 -1.18
CA ILE A 161 -11.63 17.22 -1.23
C ILE A 161 -11.61 15.71 -1.48
N GLY A 162 -10.64 15.22 -2.25
CA GLY A 162 -10.64 13.85 -2.78
C GLY A 162 -9.96 12.84 -1.85
N ALA A 163 -9.05 13.30 -1.00
CA ALA A 163 -8.43 12.50 0.03
C ALA A 163 -9.20 12.61 1.36
N THR A 164 -9.00 11.64 2.25
CA THR A 164 -9.52 11.68 3.62
C THR A 164 -8.69 12.58 4.54
N GLY A 165 -7.50 12.99 4.11
CA GLY A 165 -6.64 13.94 4.82
C GLY A 165 -5.37 14.28 4.04
N GLY A 166 -4.49 15.07 4.65
CA GLY A 166 -3.21 15.51 4.06
C GLY A 166 -2.06 14.49 4.18
N MET A 167 -2.30 13.34 4.82
CA MET A 167 -1.30 12.29 4.98
C MET A 167 -1.32 11.31 3.81
N CYS A 168 -0.15 10.82 3.44
CA CYS A 168 0.04 9.79 2.43
C CYS A 168 0.93 8.67 2.97
N ASN A 169 0.92 7.53 2.28
CA ASN A 169 1.80 6.43 2.59
C ASN A 169 3.27 6.88 2.48
N GLN A 170 4.05 6.70 3.55
CA GLN A 170 5.43 7.20 3.61
C GLN A 170 6.38 6.54 2.61
N THR A 171 6.04 5.37 2.07
CA THR A 171 6.87 4.63 1.11
C THR A 171 6.43 4.89 -0.33
N SER A 172 5.13 4.85 -0.61
CA SER A 172 4.62 4.98 -2.00
C SER A 172 4.18 6.39 -2.37
N GLY A 173 3.98 7.28 -1.40
CA GLY A 173 3.39 8.60 -1.61
C GLY A 173 1.90 8.58 -1.93
N GLN A 174 1.24 7.41 -1.90
CA GLN A 174 -0.18 7.27 -2.17
C GLN A 174 -1.02 7.89 -1.05
N CYS A 175 -1.85 8.87 -1.40
CA CYS A 175 -2.82 9.47 -0.50
C CYS A 175 -3.99 8.52 -0.23
N PHE A 176 -4.62 8.67 0.94
CA PHE A 176 -5.81 7.91 1.31
C PHE A 176 -7.03 8.53 0.62
N CYS A 177 -7.54 7.88 -0.43
CA CYS A 177 -8.63 8.42 -1.24
C CYS A 177 -10.01 8.11 -0.66
N LYS A 178 -10.95 9.05 -0.82
CA LYS A 178 -12.37 8.81 -0.55
C LYS A 178 -12.97 7.82 -1.55
N LEU A 179 -14.15 7.30 -1.22
CA LEU A 179 -14.86 6.34 -2.07
C LEU A 179 -15.05 6.88 -3.50
N GLY A 180 -14.71 6.06 -4.50
CA GLY A 180 -14.85 6.44 -5.91
C GLY A 180 -13.76 7.39 -6.43
N VAL A 181 -12.85 7.85 -5.58
CA VAL A 181 -11.71 8.70 -5.97
C VAL A 181 -10.47 7.83 -6.20
N THR A 182 -9.61 8.20 -7.15
CA THR A 182 -8.37 7.51 -7.49
C THR A 182 -7.25 8.47 -7.88
N GLY A 183 -6.07 7.91 -8.16
CA GLY A 183 -4.83 8.63 -8.44
C GLY A 183 -3.92 8.76 -7.19
N LEU A 184 -2.63 9.00 -7.42
CA LEU A 184 -1.62 9.13 -6.35
C LEU A 184 -2.02 10.18 -5.30
N THR A 185 -2.57 11.28 -5.78
CA THR A 185 -3.00 12.45 -4.99
C THR A 185 -4.51 12.50 -4.75
N CYS A 186 -5.27 11.47 -5.15
CA CYS A 186 -6.73 11.44 -5.06
C CYS A 186 -7.43 12.59 -5.81
N ASN A 187 -6.95 12.90 -7.02
CA ASN A 187 -7.35 14.08 -7.79
C ASN A 187 -8.44 13.81 -8.85
N ARG A 188 -8.93 12.57 -9.00
CA ARG A 188 -9.91 12.23 -10.04
C ARG A 188 -10.85 11.10 -9.62
N CYS A 189 -12.01 11.01 -10.23
CA CYS A 189 -12.90 9.88 -10.05
C CYS A 189 -12.37 8.63 -10.77
N GLY A 190 -12.55 7.47 -10.13
CA GLY A 190 -12.23 6.19 -10.71
C GLY A 190 -13.26 5.76 -11.77
N PRO A 191 -12.97 4.69 -12.53
CA PRO A 191 -13.91 4.16 -13.52
C PRO A 191 -15.27 3.83 -12.90
N GLY A 192 -16.36 4.27 -13.54
CA GLY A 192 -17.73 4.08 -13.06
C GLY A 192 -18.20 5.12 -12.03
N TYR A 193 -17.42 6.16 -11.80
CA TYR A 193 -17.77 7.31 -10.96
C TYR A 193 -17.66 8.62 -11.74
N GLN A 194 -18.51 9.58 -11.42
CA GLN A 194 -18.50 10.94 -11.96
C GLN A 194 -18.36 11.95 -10.82
N GLN A 195 -17.85 13.15 -11.15
CA GLN A 195 -17.72 14.23 -10.18
C GLN A 195 -19.09 14.67 -9.67
N SER A 196 -19.17 14.96 -8.38
CA SER A 196 -20.34 15.54 -7.74
C SER A 196 -19.97 16.87 -7.08
N HIS A 197 -20.98 17.68 -6.78
CA HIS A 197 -20.79 18.95 -6.06
C HIS A 197 -20.63 18.77 -4.54
N SER A 198 -20.76 17.55 -4.01
CA SER A 198 -20.64 17.29 -2.56
C SER A 198 -19.18 17.19 -2.13
N PRO A 199 -18.70 18.03 -1.18
CA PRO A 199 -17.35 17.88 -0.63
C PRO A 199 -17.14 16.56 0.13
N SER A 200 -18.20 16.01 0.73
CA SER A 200 -18.17 14.75 1.47
C SER A 200 -18.13 13.54 0.53
N MET A 201 -18.80 13.62 -0.62
CA MET A 201 -18.84 12.56 -1.64
C MET A 201 -18.51 13.11 -3.02
N PRO A 202 -17.24 13.49 -3.30
CA PRO A 202 -16.87 14.17 -4.54
C PRO A 202 -16.99 13.31 -5.80
N CYS A 203 -17.05 11.99 -5.64
CA CYS A 203 -17.27 11.04 -6.73
C CYS A 203 -18.48 10.17 -6.43
N GLN A 204 -19.55 10.35 -7.20
CA GLN A 204 -20.74 9.52 -7.13
C GLN A 204 -20.67 8.43 -8.21
N ARG A 205 -21.18 7.22 -7.91
CA ARG A 205 -21.29 6.20 -8.96
C ARG A 205 -22.16 6.73 -10.09
N ILE A 206 -21.71 6.54 -11.32
CA ILE A 206 -22.56 6.76 -12.49
C ILE A 206 -23.67 5.73 -12.36
N PRO A 207 -24.94 6.14 -12.15
CA PRO A 207 -26.03 5.20 -12.20
C PRO A 207 -25.97 4.57 -13.57
N GLU A 208 -25.83 3.24 -13.61
CA GLU A 208 -26.10 2.53 -14.85
C GLU A 208 -27.50 2.96 -15.24
N VAL A 209 -27.67 3.50 -16.45
CA VAL A 209 -28.99 3.81 -16.97
C VAL A 209 -29.75 2.50 -16.85
N THR A 210 -30.56 2.39 -15.81
CA THR A 210 -31.72 1.52 -15.85
C THR A 210 -32.46 2.17 -16.99
N THR A 211 -32.26 1.65 -18.21
CA THR A 211 -33.21 1.86 -19.29
C THR A 211 -34.53 1.70 -18.60
N THR A 212 -35.24 2.81 -18.43
CA THR A 212 -36.57 2.84 -17.85
C THR A 212 -37.21 1.63 -18.45
N LEU A 213 -37.60 0.66 -17.61
CA LEU A 213 -38.38 -0.46 -18.07
C LEU A 213 -39.43 0.19 -18.94
N ALA A 214 -39.31 0.03 -20.25
CA ALA A 214 -40.41 0.32 -21.13
C ALA A 214 -41.48 -0.56 -20.52
N THR A 215 -42.45 0.10 -19.89
CA THR A 215 -43.68 -0.50 -19.42
C THR A 215 -44.37 -0.97 -20.69
N THR A 216 -43.86 -2.05 -21.28
CA THR A 216 -44.67 -2.95 -22.10
C THR A 216 -45.59 -3.65 -21.12
N PRO A 217 -46.87 -3.80 -21.46
CA PRO A 217 -47.92 -4.04 -20.49
C PRO A 217 -47.63 -5.31 -19.69
N ILE A 218 -48.07 -5.31 -18.42
CA ILE A 218 -48.13 -6.48 -17.53
C ILE A 218 -49.04 -7.60 -18.11
N ALA A 219 -49.51 -7.48 -19.35
CA ALA A 219 -50.45 -8.37 -20.02
C ALA A 219 -49.93 -9.79 -20.30
N SER A 220 -48.61 -10.05 -20.29
CA SER A 220 -48.08 -11.41 -20.48
C SER A 220 -47.92 -12.21 -19.19
N ARG A 221 -48.09 -11.59 -18.01
CA ARG A 221 -48.13 -12.33 -16.71
C ARG A 221 -49.52 -12.83 -16.34
N SER A 222 -50.54 -12.38 -17.05
CA SER A 222 -51.95 -12.75 -16.84
C SER A 222 -52.39 -13.97 -17.66
N ASP A 223 -51.54 -14.53 -18.52
CA ASP A 223 -51.83 -15.81 -19.19
C ASP A 223 -51.55 -16.98 -18.23
N PRO A 224 -52.55 -17.80 -17.84
CA PRO A 224 -52.37 -18.93 -16.95
C PRO A 224 -51.38 -19.99 -17.50
N GLN A 225 -51.15 -20.04 -18.83
CA GLN A 225 -50.18 -20.97 -19.41
C GLN A 225 -48.72 -20.59 -19.13
N CYS A 226 -48.42 -19.32 -18.86
CA CYS A 226 -47.05 -18.84 -18.64
C CYS A 226 -46.69 -18.65 -17.15
N GLN A 227 -47.65 -18.78 -16.22
CA GLN A 227 -47.46 -18.48 -14.79
C GLN A 227 -46.33 -19.26 -14.11
N ASN A 228 -46.02 -20.47 -14.57
CA ASN A 228 -44.93 -21.32 -14.06
C ASN A 228 -44.01 -21.85 -15.17
N TYR A 229 -44.10 -21.29 -16.37
CA TYR A 229 -43.39 -21.80 -17.54
C TYR A 229 -41.90 -21.45 -17.52
N CYS A 230 -41.57 -20.23 -17.07
CA CYS A 230 -40.20 -19.73 -16.95
C CYS A 230 -39.81 -19.64 -15.45
N ASN A 231 -38.66 -20.21 -15.06
CA ASN A 231 -38.11 -19.97 -13.72
C ASN A 231 -37.40 -18.60 -13.71
N VAL A 232 -38.18 -17.50 -13.65
CA VAL A 232 -37.66 -16.13 -13.67
C VAL A 232 -37.18 -15.72 -12.28
N SER A 233 -36.14 -16.39 -11.78
CA SER A 233 -35.39 -15.93 -10.61
C SER A 233 -34.16 -15.16 -11.07
N ASP A 234 -34.25 -13.85 -10.91
CA ASP A 234 -33.21 -12.82 -11.02
C ASP A 234 -32.86 -12.24 -12.40
N THR A 235 -33.14 -10.94 -12.52
CA THR A 235 -32.57 -10.00 -13.51
C THR A 235 -31.07 -9.72 -13.26
N SER A 236 -30.45 -10.40 -12.30
CA SER A 236 -29.08 -10.19 -11.85
C SER A 236 -28.43 -11.53 -11.48
N VAL A 237 -27.31 -11.85 -12.11
CA VAL A 237 -26.55 -13.07 -11.80
C VAL A 237 -25.20 -12.70 -11.19
N HIS A 238 -24.95 -13.18 -9.97
CA HIS A 238 -23.60 -13.27 -9.44
C HIS A 238 -22.92 -14.53 -9.98
N MET A 239 -21.76 -14.36 -10.62
CA MET A 239 -21.03 -15.44 -11.29
C MET A 239 -19.91 -15.98 -10.39
N SER A 240 -20.22 -16.98 -9.57
CA SER A 240 -19.23 -17.73 -8.78
C SER A 240 -18.50 -18.77 -9.64
N LEU A 241 -17.38 -19.31 -9.15
CA LEU A 241 -16.67 -20.41 -9.81
C LEU A 241 -17.56 -21.63 -10.00
N GLN A 242 -18.31 -22.04 -8.98
CA GLN A 242 -19.27 -23.14 -9.08
C GLN A 242 -20.33 -22.89 -10.16
N ARG A 243 -20.93 -21.69 -10.20
CA ARG A 243 -21.95 -21.37 -11.21
C ARG A 243 -21.35 -21.33 -12.61
N PHE A 244 -20.16 -20.74 -12.75
CA PHE A 244 -19.37 -20.75 -13.98
C PHE A 244 -19.12 -22.19 -14.45
N CYS A 245 -18.69 -23.08 -13.55
CA CYS A 245 -18.46 -24.50 -13.79
C CYS A 245 -19.74 -25.28 -14.14
N GLN A 246 -20.93 -24.81 -13.81
CA GLN A 246 -22.20 -25.49 -14.14
C GLN A 246 -22.76 -25.12 -15.52
N GLN A 247 -22.33 -24.00 -16.12
CA GLN A 247 -22.81 -23.60 -17.45
C GLN A 247 -22.18 -24.44 -18.56
N ASP A 248 -22.92 -24.71 -19.64
CA ASP A 248 -22.36 -25.35 -20.84
C ASP A 248 -21.78 -24.34 -21.81
N TYR A 249 -22.37 -23.14 -21.87
CA TYR A 249 -21.83 -22.02 -22.64
C TYR A 249 -21.94 -20.70 -21.86
N ILE A 250 -20.94 -19.85 -22.06
CA ILE A 250 -20.91 -18.47 -21.55
C ILE A 250 -20.36 -17.59 -22.67
N LEU A 251 -21.25 -16.83 -23.31
CA LEU A 251 -20.95 -16.07 -24.52
C LEU A 251 -21.25 -14.59 -24.31
N ARG A 252 -20.43 -13.71 -24.89
CA ARG A 252 -20.82 -12.33 -25.16
C ARG A 252 -21.21 -12.24 -26.63
N ALA A 253 -22.47 -11.93 -26.91
CA ALA A 253 -22.99 -11.82 -28.26
C ALA A 253 -23.88 -10.59 -28.43
N GLN A 254 -23.78 -9.94 -29.58
CA GLN A 254 -24.72 -8.91 -29.99
C GLN A 254 -25.83 -9.54 -30.81
N VAL A 255 -27.08 -9.20 -30.53
CA VAL A 255 -28.22 -9.63 -31.33
C VAL A 255 -28.39 -8.64 -32.46
N LEU A 256 -28.27 -9.08 -33.71
CA LEU A 256 -28.37 -8.24 -34.90
C LEU A 256 -29.81 -8.13 -35.38
N ALA A 257 -30.50 -9.27 -35.46
CA ALA A 257 -31.89 -9.36 -35.93
C ALA A 257 -32.59 -10.56 -35.29
N SER A 258 -33.92 -10.51 -35.27
CA SER A 258 -34.79 -11.60 -34.81
C SER A 258 -35.97 -11.74 -35.77
N GLU A 259 -36.23 -12.96 -36.24
CA GLU A 259 -37.32 -13.24 -37.16
C GLU A 259 -38.03 -14.55 -36.79
N ALA A 260 -39.32 -14.65 -37.08
CA ALA A 260 -40.08 -15.88 -36.90
C ALA A 260 -39.67 -16.89 -37.98
N ALA A 261 -39.37 -18.11 -37.57
CA ALA A 261 -38.97 -19.21 -38.44
C ALA A 261 -39.95 -20.37 -38.28
N GLY A 262 -41.11 -20.24 -38.94
CA GLY A 262 -42.25 -21.15 -38.77
C GLY A 262 -43.10 -20.83 -37.54
N SER A 263 -43.95 -21.78 -37.12
CA SER A 263 -44.84 -21.62 -35.94
C SER A 263 -44.13 -21.86 -34.61
N GLU A 264 -43.13 -22.74 -34.61
CA GLU A 264 -42.53 -23.24 -33.36
C GLU A 264 -41.26 -22.49 -32.94
N TRP A 265 -40.63 -21.74 -33.85
CA TRP A 265 -39.28 -21.23 -33.63
C TRP A 265 -39.09 -19.78 -34.06
N TRP A 266 -38.15 -19.14 -33.38
CA TRP A 266 -37.56 -17.86 -33.77
C TRP A 266 -36.08 -18.05 -34.09
N ARG A 267 -35.63 -17.39 -35.16
CA ARG A 267 -34.23 -17.33 -35.56
C ARG A 267 -33.63 -15.98 -35.16
N LEU A 268 -32.50 -16.03 -34.46
CA LEU A 268 -31.73 -14.86 -34.04
C LEU A 268 -30.40 -14.83 -34.78
N ALA A 269 -30.15 -13.74 -35.50
CA ALA A 269 -28.84 -13.45 -36.06
C ALA A 269 -27.96 -12.84 -34.96
N LEU A 270 -26.88 -13.52 -34.59
CA LEU A 270 -25.96 -13.11 -33.53
C LEU A 270 -24.58 -12.74 -34.08
N ARG A 271 -23.90 -11.82 -33.41
CA ARG A 271 -22.46 -11.59 -33.55
C ARG A 271 -21.77 -11.94 -32.23
N VAL A 272 -21.14 -13.11 -32.17
CA VAL A 272 -20.39 -13.56 -30.99
C VAL A 272 -19.08 -12.81 -30.91
N GLN A 273 -18.96 -11.97 -29.87
CA GLN A 273 -17.79 -11.13 -29.61
C GLN A 273 -16.77 -11.82 -28.71
N ALA A 274 -17.22 -12.65 -27.76
CA ALA A 274 -16.33 -13.44 -26.90
C ALA A 274 -16.96 -14.76 -26.46
N VAL A 275 -16.12 -15.77 -26.29
CA VAL A 275 -16.46 -17.10 -25.77
C VAL A 275 -15.66 -17.27 -24.48
N TYR A 276 -16.34 -17.26 -23.33
CA TYR A 276 -15.73 -17.43 -22.02
C TYR A 276 -15.75 -18.90 -21.59
N LYS A 277 -16.78 -19.63 -22.01
CA LYS A 277 -16.91 -21.06 -21.75
C LYS A 277 -17.70 -21.73 -22.86
N GLN A 278 -17.29 -22.94 -23.21
CA GLN A 278 -18.04 -23.88 -24.04
C GLN A 278 -17.62 -25.31 -23.66
N ARG A 279 -18.60 -26.19 -23.40
CA ARG A 279 -18.36 -27.61 -23.09
C ARG A 279 -18.78 -28.56 -24.20
N ALA A 280 -19.85 -28.21 -24.90
CA ALA A 280 -20.40 -28.97 -26.01
C ALA A 280 -19.86 -28.42 -27.35
N ARG A 281 -20.67 -28.57 -28.42
CA ARG A 281 -20.34 -28.18 -29.80
C ARG A 281 -19.75 -26.75 -29.87
N PRO A 282 -18.70 -26.51 -30.69
CA PRO A 282 -17.96 -25.27 -30.69
C PRO A 282 -18.76 -24.10 -31.27
N VAL A 283 -18.99 -23.05 -30.46
CA VAL A 283 -19.53 -21.77 -30.94
C VAL A 283 -18.35 -20.87 -31.29
N ARG A 284 -18.27 -20.42 -32.55
CA ARG A 284 -17.18 -19.58 -33.02
C ARG A 284 -17.49 -18.09 -32.83
N ARG A 285 -16.44 -17.28 -32.76
CA ARG A 285 -16.59 -15.81 -32.85
C ARG A 285 -17.03 -15.42 -34.26
N GLY A 286 -17.76 -14.31 -34.36
CA GLY A 286 -18.31 -13.83 -35.63
C GLY A 286 -19.81 -14.07 -35.74
N GLY A 287 -20.31 -14.07 -36.97
CA GLY A 287 -21.73 -14.31 -37.26
C GLY A 287 -22.13 -15.73 -36.86
N GLN A 288 -23.18 -15.87 -36.07
CA GLN A 288 -23.76 -17.14 -35.62
C GLN A 288 -25.28 -17.03 -35.64
N GLU A 289 -25.96 -18.17 -35.70
CA GLU A 289 -27.42 -18.24 -35.58
C GLU A 289 -27.80 -18.93 -34.27
N ALA A 290 -28.80 -18.38 -33.60
CA ALA A 290 -29.41 -19.02 -32.45
C ALA A 290 -30.91 -19.17 -32.63
N TRP A 291 -31.46 -20.26 -32.08
CA TRP A 291 -32.87 -20.61 -32.20
C TRP A 291 -33.52 -20.55 -30.83
N VAL A 292 -34.71 -19.96 -30.79
CA VAL A 292 -35.50 -19.79 -29.56
C VAL A 292 -36.89 -20.35 -29.80
N PRO A 293 -37.42 -21.24 -28.94
CA PRO A 293 -38.79 -21.70 -29.06
C PRO A 293 -39.77 -20.52 -28.99
N HIS A 294 -40.79 -20.54 -29.84
CA HIS A 294 -41.82 -19.49 -29.88
C HIS A 294 -42.48 -19.30 -28.50
N ALA A 295 -42.81 -20.40 -27.82
CA ALA A 295 -43.38 -20.39 -26.49
C ALA A 295 -42.48 -19.72 -25.42
N ASP A 296 -41.15 -19.87 -25.53
CA ASP A 296 -40.20 -19.28 -24.57
C ASP A 296 -40.11 -17.75 -24.72
N LEU A 297 -40.26 -17.22 -25.94
CA LEU A 297 -40.35 -15.76 -26.18
C LEU A 297 -41.74 -15.22 -25.84
N ALA A 298 -42.80 -15.95 -26.17
CA ALA A 298 -44.18 -15.57 -25.86
C ALA A 298 -44.41 -15.46 -24.34
N CYS A 299 -43.90 -16.42 -23.57
CA CYS A 299 -43.92 -16.37 -22.10
C CYS A 299 -42.85 -15.45 -21.50
N GLY A 300 -41.97 -14.85 -22.31
CA GLY A 300 -40.98 -13.88 -21.88
C GLY A 300 -39.83 -14.45 -21.05
N CYS A 301 -39.48 -15.73 -21.24
CA CYS A 301 -38.33 -16.37 -20.58
C CYS A 301 -37.00 -15.70 -20.97
N LEU A 302 -36.91 -15.21 -22.21
CA LEU A 302 -35.76 -14.50 -22.75
C LEU A 302 -36.22 -13.14 -23.28
N ARG A 303 -35.64 -12.06 -22.75
CA ARG A 303 -35.97 -10.68 -23.17
C ARG A 303 -34.91 -10.13 -24.11
N ILE A 304 -35.05 -10.49 -25.37
CA ILE A 304 -34.05 -10.20 -26.41
C ILE A 304 -34.50 -9.01 -27.25
N ARG A 305 -33.59 -8.07 -27.50
CA ARG A 305 -33.80 -6.90 -28.37
C ARG A 305 -32.67 -6.83 -29.40
N PRO A 306 -33.00 -6.68 -30.70
CA PRO A 306 -31.99 -6.38 -31.72
C PRO A 306 -31.16 -5.13 -31.36
N GLY A 307 -29.91 -5.11 -31.79
CA GLY A 307 -28.92 -4.06 -31.51
C GLY A 307 -28.24 -4.14 -30.15
N THR A 308 -28.69 -5.02 -29.24
CA THR A 308 -28.21 -5.07 -27.85
C THR A 308 -27.15 -6.16 -27.65
N ASP A 309 -26.09 -5.84 -26.89
CA ASP A 309 -25.09 -6.80 -26.42
C ASP A 309 -25.64 -7.57 -25.20
N TYR A 310 -25.54 -8.90 -25.22
CA TYR A 310 -25.95 -9.77 -24.14
C TYR A 310 -24.80 -10.67 -23.67
N LEU A 311 -24.79 -10.98 -22.37
CA LEU A 311 -24.21 -12.23 -21.88
C LEU A 311 -25.28 -13.32 -22.02
N LEU A 312 -24.94 -14.36 -22.77
CA LEU A 312 -25.74 -15.56 -22.92
C LEU A 312 -25.15 -16.66 -22.05
N LEU A 313 -26.00 -17.24 -21.20
CA LEU A 313 -25.70 -18.34 -20.30
C LEU A 313 -26.71 -19.45 -20.55
N GLY A 314 -26.30 -20.71 -20.45
CA GLY A 314 -27.24 -21.81 -20.49
C GLY A 314 -26.60 -23.17 -20.33
N ALA A 315 -27.48 -24.16 -20.16
CA ALA A 315 -27.18 -25.56 -20.32
C ALA A 315 -27.71 -26.02 -21.68
N THR A 316 -26.95 -26.83 -22.40
CA THR A 316 -27.46 -27.50 -23.59
C THR A 316 -28.44 -28.59 -23.14
N SER A 317 -29.70 -28.50 -23.57
CA SER A 317 -30.63 -29.64 -23.47
C SER A 317 -30.12 -30.80 -24.33
N ALA A 318 -30.44 -32.02 -23.92
CA ALA A 318 -29.97 -33.25 -24.56
C ALA A 318 -30.17 -33.20 -26.09
N PRO A 319 -29.24 -33.76 -26.87
CA PRO A 319 -29.28 -33.68 -28.33
C PRO A 319 -30.55 -34.34 -28.86
N ASP A 320 -31.44 -33.55 -29.45
CA ASP A 320 -32.47 -34.07 -30.36
C ASP A 320 -31.74 -34.46 -31.66
N PRO A 321 -31.74 -35.76 -32.05
CA PRO A 321 -31.06 -36.23 -33.24
C PRO A 321 -31.64 -35.68 -34.55
N THR A 322 -32.80 -35.01 -34.51
CA THR A 322 -33.45 -34.40 -35.67
C THR A 322 -33.27 -32.87 -35.76
N ALA A 323 -32.74 -32.23 -34.71
CA ALA A 323 -32.56 -30.77 -34.70
C ALA A 323 -31.24 -30.37 -35.40
N PRO A 324 -31.27 -29.38 -36.31
CA PRO A 324 -30.06 -28.93 -36.99
C PRO A 324 -29.06 -28.29 -36.00
N ALA A 325 -27.77 -28.31 -36.34
CA ALA A 325 -26.62 -28.09 -35.46
C ALA A 325 -26.41 -26.65 -34.94
N HIS A 326 -27.44 -26.02 -34.37
CA HIS A 326 -27.43 -24.61 -34.01
C HIS A 326 -27.47 -24.37 -32.49
N LEU A 327 -27.10 -23.16 -32.07
CA LEU A 327 -27.20 -22.71 -30.68
C LEU A 327 -28.68 -22.55 -30.30
N VAL A 328 -29.17 -23.30 -29.33
CA VAL A 328 -30.56 -23.15 -28.83
C VAL A 328 -30.54 -22.37 -27.52
N LEU A 329 -31.32 -21.30 -27.45
CA LEU A 329 -31.58 -20.55 -26.21
C LEU A 329 -33.00 -20.92 -25.74
N ASP A 330 -33.11 -21.85 -24.80
CA ASP A 330 -34.39 -22.28 -24.25
C ASP A 330 -34.74 -21.53 -22.94
N ARG A 331 -35.86 -21.88 -22.31
CA ARG A 331 -36.28 -21.35 -21.00
C ARG A 331 -35.30 -21.54 -19.83
N ARG A 332 -34.25 -22.37 -19.99
CA ARG A 332 -33.16 -22.53 -19.00
C ARG A 332 -31.97 -21.62 -19.30
N SER A 333 -32.00 -20.95 -20.44
CA SER A 333 -30.99 -20.00 -20.87
C SER A 333 -31.29 -18.62 -20.30
N LEU A 334 -30.24 -17.85 -20.04
CA LEU A 334 -30.34 -16.47 -19.55
C LEU A 334 -29.66 -15.53 -20.53
N ALA A 335 -30.39 -14.49 -20.94
CA ALA A 335 -29.87 -13.39 -21.74
C ALA A 335 -29.88 -12.11 -20.90
N LEU A 336 -28.70 -11.72 -20.40
CA LEU A 336 -28.53 -10.56 -19.54
C LEU A 336 -27.83 -9.45 -20.31
N PRO A 337 -28.34 -8.21 -20.35
CA PRO A 337 -27.66 -7.11 -21.03
C PRO A 337 -26.20 -7.00 -20.57
N TRP A 338 -25.29 -6.95 -21.53
CA TRP A 338 -23.86 -6.98 -21.26
C TRP A 338 -23.42 -5.77 -20.43
N ARG A 339 -22.58 -6.01 -19.42
CA ARG A 339 -22.00 -4.95 -18.59
C ARG A 339 -20.48 -5.10 -18.56
N LEU A 340 -19.76 -4.00 -18.75
CA LEU A 340 -18.28 -4.01 -18.82
C LEU A 340 -17.62 -4.63 -17.57
N ARG A 341 -18.28 -4.53 -16.40
CA ARG A 341 -17.82 -5.13 -15.14
C ARG A 341 -17.66 -6.67 -15.19
N TRP A 342 -18.29 -7.35 -16.15
CA TRP A 342 -18.19 -8.80 -16.32
C TRP A 342 -16.93 -9.24 -17.06
N SER A 343 -16.28 -8.33 -17.79
CA SER A 343 -15.12 -8.64 -18.63
C SER A 343 -13.94 -9.25 -17.87
N ARG A 344 -13.49 -8.62 -16.77
CA ARG A 344 -12.34 -9.10 -15.97
C ARG A 344 -12.68 -10.34 -15.14
N PRO A 345 -13.80 -10.40 -14.39
CA PRO A 345 -14.16 -11.59 -13.63
C PRO A 345 -14.34 -12.84 -14.49
N LEU A 346 -15.02 -12.74 -15.64
CA LEU A 346 -15.21 -13.90 -16.52
C LEU A 346 -13.90 -14.43 -17.11
N ARG A 347 -12.94 -13.56 -17.45
CA ARG A 347 -11.59 -14.00 -17.87
C ARG A 347 -10.84 -14.71 -16.74
N ARG A 348 -10.98 -14.23 -15.50
CA ARG A 348 -10.36 -14.87 -14.34
C ARG A 348 -10.95 -16.26 -14.10
N LEU A 349 -12.27 -16.40 -14.17
CA LEU A 349 -12.96 -17.69 -14.02
C LEU A 349 -12.62 -18.66 -15.16
N GLN A 350 -12.52 -18.16 -16.39
CA GLN A 350 -12.04 -18.94 -17.54
C GLN A 350 -10.62 -19.48 -17.30
N GLN A 351 -9.71 -18.65 -16.79
CA GLN A 351 -8.36 -19.08 -16.43
C GLN A 351 -8.36 -20.14 -15.31
N GLN A 352 -9.19 -19.95 -14.28
CA GLN A 352 -9.33 -20.92 -13.19
C GLN A 352 -9.89 -22.27 -13.67
N GLU A 353 -10.80 -22.29 -14.65
CA GLU A 353 -11.26 -23.55 -15.26
C GLU A 353 -10.13 -24.24 -16.03
N LEU A 354 -9.32 -23.49 -16.79
CA LEU A 354 -8.15 -24.03 -17.51
C LEU A 354 -7.11 -24.63 -16.55
N GLU A 355 -6.97 -24.04 -15.36
CA GLU A 355 -6.10 -24.51 -14.28
C GLU A 355 -6.69 -25.68 -13.47
N GLY A 356 -7.86 -26.21 -13.88
CA GLY A 356 -8.50 -27.37 -13.26
C GLY A 356 -9.46 -27.06 -12.11
N GLY A 357 -9.76 -25.78 -11.82
CA GLY A 357 -10.63 -25.35 -10.72
C GLY A 357 -12.09 -25.81 -10.79
N CYS A 358 -12.51 -26.44 -11.90
CA CYS A 358 -13.82 -27.07 -12.01
C CYS A 358 -13.83 -28.58 -11.66
N GLN A 359 -12.73 -29.17 -11.17
CA GLN A 359 -12.73 -30.55 -10.66
C GLN A 359 -13.65 -30.65 -9.42
N GLY A 360 -14.60 -31.60 -9.41
CA GLY A 360 -15.54 -31.81 -8.31
C GLY A 360 -16.77 -30.87 -8.25
N LEU A 361 -16.79 -29.78 -9.02
CA LEU A 361 -17.93 -28.84 -9.10
C LEU A 361 -18.86 -29.11 -10.30
N ARG A 362 -18.66 -30.24 -10.99
CA ARG A 362 -19.41 -30.62 -12.19
C ARG A 362 -20.67 -31.42 -11.79
N PRO A 363 -21.83 -31.17 -12.42
CA PRO A 363 -22.93 -32.12 -12.31
C PRO A 363 -22.50 -33.48 -12.90
N PRO A 364 -22.96 -34.62 -12.34
CA PRO A 364 -22.66 -35.94 -12.91
C PRO A 364 -23.24 -36.04 -14.33
N PRO A 365 -22.59 -36.77 -15.26
CA PRO A 365 -23.19 -37.07 -16.55
C PRO A 365 -24.52 -37.82 -16.35
N PRO A 366 -25.53 -37.60 -17.20
CA PRO A 366 -26.77 -38.37 -17.12
C PRO A 366 -26.42 -39.86 -17.24
N SER A 367 -26.84 -40.64 -16.23
CA SER A 367 -26.75 -42.09 -16.28
C SER A 367 -27.48 -42.59 -17.52
N GLN A 368 -26.77 -43.33 -18.38
CA GLN A 368 -27.42 -44.19 -19.36
C GLN A 368 -28.26 -45.18 -18.54
N ARG A 369 -29.59 -45.14 -18.70
CA ARG A 369 -30.45 -46.19 -18.16
C ARG A 369 -30.00 -47.52 -18.81
N PRO A 370 -29.74 -48.58 -18.03
CA PRO A 370 -29.64 -49.91 -18.61
C PRO A 370 -30.98 -50.30 -19.23
N GLN A 371 -30.92 -51.03 -20.34
CA GLN A 371 -32.05 -51.67 -21.01
C GLN A 371 -32.81 -52.62 -20.09
#